data_AF-A0A5B7J799-F1
#
_entry.id   AF-A0A5B7J799-F1
#
_cell.length_a   1.000
_cell.length_b   1.000
_cell.length_c   1.000
_cell.angle_alpha   90.00
_cell.angle_beta   90.00
_cell.angle_gamma   90.00
#
_symmetry.space_group_name_H-M   'P 1'
#
loop_
_entity.id
_entity.type
_entity.pdbx_description
1 polymer ?
#
loop_
_entity_poly.entity_id
_entity_poly.type
_entity_poly.pdbx_seq_one_letter_code
_entity_poly.pdbx_strand_id
1 'polypeptide(L)' 'MYADISGSPESLRICDFGFAKQLRAENGLLMTPCYTANFVAPEVLKRQGYDAACDIWSLGVLLYTMLAG' A
#
# COMPACT_ATOMS: atom_id res chain seq x y z
N MET A 1 -9.14 -5.83 -11.59
CA MET A 1 -8.99 -4.40 -11.23
C MET A 1 -9.90 -4.17 -10.04
N TYR A 2 -9.37 -3.74 -8.89
CA TYR A 2 -10.21 -3.35 -7.75
C TYR A 2 -10.78 -1.98 -8.08
N ALA A 3 -11.99 -1.99 -8.63
CA ALA A 3 -12.70 -0.84 -9.14
C ALA A 3 -14.11 -0.82 -8.57
N ASP A 4 -14.68 0.38 -8.53
CA ASP A 4 -16.07 0.56 -8.18
C ASP A 4 -17.01 -0.29 -9.05
N ILE A 5 -18.09 -0.78 -8.42
CA ILE A 5 -19.03 -1.75 -8.99
C ILE A 5 -19.83 -1.12 -10.14
N SER A 6 -19.98 0.20 -10.15
CA SER A 6 -20.69 0.94 -11.21
C SER A 6 -19.99 0.87 -12.56
N GLY A 7 -18.67 0.61 -12.58
CA GLY A 7 -17.88 0.64 -13.80
C GLY A 7 -17.73 2.04 -14.42
N SER A 8 -18.18 3.11 -13.77
CA SER A 8 -18.10 4.49 -14.28
C SER A 8 -16.65 4.89 -14.60
N PRO A 9 -16.39 5.63 -15.70
CA PRO A 9 -15.07 6.20 -15.99
C PRO A 9 -14.55 7.13 -14.89
N GLU A 10 -15.45 7.74 -14.12
CA GLU A 10 -15.13 8.70 -13.06
C GLU A 10 -14.80 8.02 -11.72
N SER A 11 -14.93 6.69 -11.65
CA SER A 11 -14.66 5.96 -10.41
C SER A 11 -13.16 5.87 -10.09
N LEU A 12 -12.84 5.98 -8.80
CA LEU A 12 -11.50 5.72 -8.30
C LEU A 12 -11.15 4.23 -8.48
N ARG A 13 -9.97 3.96 -9.01
CA ARG A 13 -9.47 2.59 -9.20
C ARG A 13 -8.05 2.50 -8.67
N ILE A 14 -7.77 1.43 -7.93
CA ILE A 14 -6.39 1.12 -7.54
C ILE A 14 -5.71 0.49 -8.75
N CYS A 15 -4.59 1.08 -9.12
CA CYS A 15 -3.76 0.69 -10.25
C CYS A 15 -2.34 0.39 -9.77
N ASP A 16 -1.56 -0.23 -10.65
CA ASP A 16 -0.17 -0.62 -10.42
C ASP A 16 0.02 -1.60 -9.23
N PHE A 17 -0.01 -2.89 -9.55
CA PHE A 17 0.23 -3.98 -8.62
C PHE A 17 1.66 -4.52 -8.71
N GLY A 18 2.62 -3.75 -9.26
CA GLY A 18 4.00 -4.21 -9.48
C GLY A 18 4.73 -4.65 -8.19
N PHE A 19 4.38 -4.04 -7.06
CA PHE A 19 4.91 -4.42 -5.73
C PHE A 19 3.93 -5.22 -4.88
N ALA A 20 2.74 -5.57 -5.40
CA ALA A 20 1.74 -6.31 -4.64
C ALA A 20 2.28 -7.70 -4.27
N LYS A 21 2.04 -8.12 -3.02
CA LYS A 21 2.43 -9.43 -2.50
C LYS A 21 1.24 -10.10 -1.83
N GLN A 22 1.15 -11.41 -1.99
CA GLN A 22 0.23 -12.21 -1.18
C GLN A 22 0.94 -12.61 0.11
N LEU A 23 0.29 -12.37 1.25
CA LEU A 23 0.74 -12.84 2.56
C LEU A 23 0.56 -14.36 2.62
N ARG A 24 1.58 -15.10 2.17
CA ARG A 24 1.58 -16.58 2.13
C ARG A 24 2.42 -17.21 3.24
N ALA A 25 3.19 -16.41 3.98
CA ALA A 25 4.01 -16.91 5.07
C ALA A 25 3.12 -17.26 6.28
N GLU A 26 3.43 -18.34 6.99
CA GLU A 26 2.68 -18.77 8.19
C GLU A 26 2.67 -17.70 9.29
N ASN A 27 3.69 -16.83 9.33
CA ASN A 27 3.78 -15.71 10.27
C ASN A 27 3.04 -14.45 9.80
N GLY A 28 2.48 -14.43 8.58
CA GLY A 28 1.78 -13.28 8.01
C GLY A 28 2.67 -12.08 7.63
N LEU A 29 4.00 -12.24 7.61
CA LEU A 29 4.93 -11.12 7.41
C LEU A 29 5.66 -11.19 6.06
N LEU A 30 5.89 -10.03 5.46
CA LEU A 30 6.74 -9.81 4.29
C LEU A 30 8.11 -9.29 4.72
N MET A 31 9.17 -9.93 4.21
CA MET A 31 10.55 -9.60 4.58
C MET A 31 11.33 -8.88 3.47
N THR A 32 10.84 -8.93 2.22
CA THR A 32 11.50 -8.27 1.08
C THR A 32 11.07 -6.81 1.02
N PRO A 33 11.98 -5.84 1.15
CA PRO A 33 11.61 -4.43 1.07
C PRO A 33 11.19 -4.08 -0.37
N CYS A 34 9.96 -3.60 -0.54
CA CYS A 34 9.46 -2.98 -1.77
C CYS A 34 8.64 -1.76 -1.38
N TYR A 35 9.06 -0.56 -1.78
CA TYR A 35 8.40 0.68 -1.39
C TYR A 35 8.76 1.85 -2.32
N THR A 36 7.91 2.88 -2.27
CA THR A 36 8.22 4.22 -2.80
C THR A 36 8.63 5.11 -1.63
N ALA A 37 9.79 5.78 -1.72
CA ALA A 37 10.44 6.45 -0.59
C ALA A 37 9.54 7.44 0.18
N ASN A 38 8.63 8.14 -0.49
CA ASN A 38 7.76 9.13 0.16
C ASN A 38 6.55 8.53 0.89
N PHE A 39 6.18 7.27 0.61
CA PHE A 39 4.98 6.62 1.15
C PHE A 39 5.30 5.48 2.11
N VAL A 40 6.58 5.16 2.30
CA VAL A 40 7.01 3.97 3.02
C VAL A 40 6.70 4.06 4.52
N ALA A 41 6.18 2.98 5.08
CA ALA A 41 5.96 2.84 6.50
C ALA A 41 7.27 2.54 7.26
N PRO A 42 7.45 3.04 8.48
CA PRO A 42 8.70 2.90 9.22
C PRO A 42 9.09 1.44 9.52
N GLU A 43 8.12 0.55 9.71
CA GLU A 43 8.31 -0.90 9.91
C GLU A 43 8.93 -1.58 8.69
N VAL A 44 8.61 -1.13 7.48
CA VAL A 44 9.19 -1.61 6.22
C VAL A 44 10.68 -1.26 6.16
N LEU A 45 11.05 -0.06 6.60
CA LEU A 45 12.45 0.40 6.65
C LEU A 45 13.27 -0.33 7.71
N LYS A 46 12.65 -0.66 8.85
CA LYS A 46 13.30 -1.40 9.94
C LYS A 46 13.52 -2.88 9.62
N ARG A 47 12.99 -3.40 8.50
CA ARG A 47 13.10 -4.80 8.07
C ARG A 47 12.62 -5.80 9.14
N GLN A 48 11.68 -5.38 9.98
CA GLN A 48 11.13 -6.20 11.08
C GLN A 48 10.04 -7.17 10.61
N GLY A 49 9.79 -7.23 9.30
CA GLY A 49 8.59 -7.81 8.74
C GLY A 49 7.47 -6.77 8.71
N TYR A 50 6.71 -6.75 7.63
CA TYR A 50 5.54 -5.88 7.47
C TYR A 50 4.35 -6.66 6.93
N ASP A 51 3.15 -6.18 7.21
CA ASP A 51 1.88 -6.77 6.80
C ASP A 51 1.01 -5.70 6.11
N ALA A 52 -0.30 -5.95 5.99
CA ALA A 52 -1.24 -5.02 5.38
C ALA A 52 -1.33 -3.65 6.07
N ALA A 53 -0.81 -3.48 7.29
CA ALA A 53 -0.78 -2.18 7.97
C ALA A 53 0.07 -1.14 7.23
N CYS A 54 1.07 -1.56 6.45
CA CYS A 54 1.90 -0.64 5.67
C CYS A 54 1.11 0.09 4.58
N ASP A 55 0.03 -0.53 4.07
CA ASP A 55 -0.86 0.08 3.07
C ASP A 55 -1.69 1.21 3.69
N ILE A 56 -2.07 1.06 4.97
CA ILE A 56 -2.80 2.10 5.72
C ILE A 56 -1.91 3.30 6.00
N TRP A 57 -0.64 3.07 6.34
CA TRP A 57 0.34 4.16 6.46
C TRP A 57 0.48 4.94 5.16
N SER A 58 0.67 4.23 4.05
CA SER A 58 0.82 4.81 2.71
C SER A 58 -0.41 5.63 2.32
N LEU A 59 -1.61 5.13 2.63
CA LEU A 59 -2.88 5.84 2.44
C LEU A 59 -2.96 7.11 3.29
N GLY A 60 -2.48 7.07 4.53
CA GLY A 60 -2.41 8.25 5.41
C GLY A 60 -1.51 9.36 4.85
N VAL A 61 -0.35 8.99 4.30
CA VAL A 61 0.54 9.94 3.60
C VAL A 61 -0.17 10.53 2.39
N LEU A 62 -0.82 9.70 1.56
CA LEU A 62 -1.58 10.16 0.40
C LEU A 62 -2.69 11.14 0.79
N LEU A 63 -3.46 10.82 1.82
CA LEU A 63 -4.52 11.69 2.35
C LEU A 63 -3.94 13.02 2.85
N TYR A 64 -2.83 12.98 3.58
CA TYR A 64 -2.15 14.19 4.03
C TYR A 64 -1.72 15.06 2.84
N THR A 65 -1.11 14.49 1.81
CA THR A 65 -0.73 15.22 0.58
C THR A 65 -1.95 15.84 -0.11
N MET A 66 -3.10 15.15 -0.15
CA MET A 66 -4.32 15.72 -0.72
C MET A 66 -4.84 16.94 0.06
N LEU A 67 -4.62 16.98 1.39
CA LEU A 67 -5.09 18.05 2.26
C LEU A 67 -4.11 19.22 2.36
N ALA A 68 -2.81 18.95 2.36
CA ALA A 68 -1.76 19.93 2.60
C ALA A 68 -1.12 20.48 1.31
N GLY A 69 -1.26 19.79 0.18
CA GLY A 69 -0.52 20.06 -1.06
C GLY A 69 0.92 19.56 -1.01
#